data_AF-A0A926W057-F1
#
_entry.id   AF-A0A926W057-F1
#
_cell.length_a   1.000
_cell.length_b   1.000
_cell.length_c   1.000
_cell.angle_alpha   90.00
_cell.angle_beta   90.00
_cell.angle_gamma   90.00
#
_symmetry.space_group_name_H-M   'P 1'
#
loop_
_entity.id
_entity.type
_entity.pdbx_description
1 polymer ?
#
loop_
_entity_poly.entity_id
_entity_poly.type
_entity_poly.pdbx_seq_one_letter_code
_entity_poly.pdbx_strand_id
1 'polypeptide(L)'
;MSEPVNLFTIGFTQKKAEQFFETLLKAGVRQVIDTRLNNASQLAGFTKKEDLKYFLQKVAGIEYIHILDLAPSKDILDDYKKKRINWATYEERFNQLGASTFGRNTQTASKPLR
;
A
#
# COMPACT_ATOMS: atom_id res chain seq x y z
N MET A 1 -6.25 -27.09 -2.98
CA MET A 1 -6.13 -26.28 -1.74
C MET A 1 -5.32 -25.06 -2.10
N SER A 2 -5.80 -23.85 -1.82
CA SER A 2 -5.03 -22.62 -2.06
C SER A 2 -3.93 -22.52 -1.00
N GLU A 3 -2.68 -22.33 -1.42
CA GLU A 3 -1.56 -22.06 -0.51
C GLU A 3 -1.84 -20.85 0.39
N PRO A 4 -1.43 -20.86 1.67
CA PRO A 4 -1.61 -19.74 2.57
C PRO A 4 -0.82 -18.51 2.09
N VAL A 5 -1.50 -17.35 2.03
CA VAL A 5 -0.89 -16.08 1.63
C VAL A 5 -0.39 -15.33 2.87
N ASN A 6 0.89 -14.98 2.90
CA ASN A 6 1.47 -14.11 3.93
C ASN A 6 1.28 -12.64 3.52
N LEU A 7 0.49 -11.90 4.31
CA LEU A 7 0.19 -10.49 4.04
C LEU A 7 1.01 -9.55 4.93
N PHE A 8 1.60 -8.55 4.31
CA PHE A 8 2.44 -7.55 4.97
C PHE A 8 2.00 -6.13 4.62
N THR A 9 2.32 -5.16 5.49
CA THR A 9 2.18 -3.73 5.20
C THR A 9 3.53 -3.04 5.26
N ILE A 10 3.78 -2.09 4.37
CA ILE A 10 5.02 -1.30 4.36
C ILE A 10 4.74 0.16 4.00
N GLY A 11 5.30 1.07 4.80
CA GLY A 11 5.36 2.50 4.51
C GLY A 11 6.77 2.92 4.09
N PHE A 12 6.87 3.91 3.21
CA PHE A 12 8.15 4.41 2.68
C PHE A 12 8.68 5.66 3.39
N THR A 13 7.86 6.33 4.20
CA THR A 13 8.24 7.57 4.89
C THR A 13 9.46 7.34 5.78
N GLN A 14 10.46 8.23 5.69
CA GLN A 14 11.73 8.17 6.42
C GLN A 14 12.60 6.92 6.12
N LYS A 15 12.35 6.19 5.03
CA LYS A 15 13.20 5.08 4.59
C LYS A 15 14.00 5.47 3.34
N LYS A 16 15.29 5.10 3.32
CA LYS A 16 16.08 5.12 2.08
C LYS A 16 15.64 3.98 1.14
N ALA A 17 15.97 4.10 -0.15
CA ALA A 17 15.67 3.06 -1.14
C ALA A 17 16.23 1.69 -0.73
N GLU A 18 17.51 1.65 -0.34
CA GLU A 18 18.20 0.45 0.15
C GLU A 18 17.40 -0.25 1.27
N GLN A 19 17.05 0.49 2.33
CA GLN A 19 16.27 -0.04 3.45
C GLN A 19 14.92 -0.59 2.99
N PHE A 20 14.23 0.13 2.08
CA PHE A 20 12.94 -0.30 1.56
C PHE A 20 13.03 -1.63 0.80
N PHE A 21 13.96 -1.75 -0.16
CA PHE A 21 14.11 -2.96 -0.98
C PHE A 21 14.69 -4.14 -0.18
N GLU A 22 15.65 -3.91 0.71
CA GLU A 22 16.17 -4.95 1.58
C GLU A 22 15.10 -5.54 2.50
N THR A 23 14.22 -4.71 3.07
CA THR A 23 13.13 -5.19 3.92
C THR A 23 12.18 -6.09 3.13
N LEU A 24 11.86 -5.75 1.88
CA LEU A 24 11.03 -6.60 1.01
C LEU A 24 11.70 -7.94 0.70
N LEU A 25 12.99 -7.91 0.37
CA LEU A 25 13.79 -9.10 0.07
C LEU A 25 13.91 -10.03 1.29
N LYS A 26 14.26 -9.50 2.46
CA LYS A 26 14.39 -10.27 3.71
C LYS A 26 13.08 -10.94 4.12
N ALA A 27 11.94 -10.32 3.80
CA ALA A 27 10.62 -10.88 4.06
C ALA A 27 10.14 -11.88 2.99
N GLY A 28 10.89 -12.08 1.90
CA GLY A 28 10.49 -12.96 0.81
C GLY A 28 9.24 -12.48 0.06
N VAL A 29 9.02 -11.16 0.00
CA VAL A 29 7.87 -10.58 -0.72
C VAL A 29 8.01 -10.89 -2.21
N ARG A 30 6.93 -11.39 -2.82
CA ARG A 30 6.87 -11.71 -4.26
C ARG A 30 6.12 -10.67 -5.09
N GLN A 31 5.19 -9.96 -4.45
CA GLN A 31 4.33 -8.98 -5.11
C GLN A 31 4.02 -7.82 -4.17
N VAL A 32 4.06 -6.59 -4.69
CA VAL A 32 3.64 -5.37 -4.02
C VAL A 32 2.32 -4.91 -4.62
N ILE A 33 1.32 -4.76 -3.77
CA ILE A 33 0.03 -4.15 -4.10
C ILE A 33 0.09 -2.69 -3.64
N ASP A 34 0.14 -1.77 -4.58
CA ASP A 34 0.06 -0.34 -4.33
C ASP A 34 -1.40 0.07 -4.22
N THR A 35 -1.80 0.59 -3.06
CA THR A 35 -3.15 1.07 -2.76
C THR A 35 -3.21 2.59 -2.66
N ARG A 36 -2.18 3.30 -3.13
CA ARG A 36 -2.14 4.77 -3.06
C ARG A 36 -3.07 5.39 -4.09
N LEU A 37 -3.92 6.32 -3.65
CA LEU A 37 -4.73 7.16 -4.54
C LEU A 37 -3.83 8.00 -5.47
N ASN A 38 -2.72 8.53 -4.92
CA ASN A 38 -1.76 9.34 -5.66
C ASN A 38 -0.38 8.65 -5.61
N ASN A 39 0.04 8.05 -6.73
CA ASN A 39 1.34 7.36 -6.85
C ASN A 39 2.34 8.06 -7.80
N ALA A 40 1.97 9.25 -8.30
CA ALA A 40 2.81 10.09 -9.15
C ALA A 40 3.64 11.13 -8.38
N SER A 41 3.28 11.45 -7.13
CA SER A 41 3.91 12.54 -6.37
C SER A 41 5.23 12.13 -5.69
N GLN A 42 6.24 12.98 -5.82
CA GLN A 42 7.56 12.87 -5.18
C GLN A 42 7.44 12.90 -3.65
N LEU A 43 7.59 11.74 -3.00
CA LEU A 43 7.96 11.70 -1.58
C LEU A 43 9.24 10.91 -1.32
N ALA A 44 9.67 10.08 -2.27
CA ALA A 44 11.06 9.63 -2.42
C ALA A 44 11.27 9.30 -3.92
N GLY A 45 12.39 9.70 -4.53
CA GLY A 45 12.56 9.60 -5.99
C GLY A 45 12.29 8.22 -6.60
N PHE A 46 12.45 7.14 -5.82
CA PHE A 46 12.20 5.75 -6.23
C PHE A 46 10.73 5.28 -6.09
N THR A 47 9.83 6.10 -5.52
CA THR A 47 8.45 5.70 -5.22
C THR A 47 7.42 6.22 -6.23
N LYS A 48 7.86 6.88 -7.32
CA LYS A 48 7.01 7.16 -8.49
C LYS A 48 6.57 5.83 -9.11
N LYS A 49 5.31 5.73 -9.56
CA LYS A 49 4.74 4.48 -10.10
C LYS A 49 5.68 3.72 -11.05
N GLU A 50 6.13 4.38 -12.11
CA GLU A 50 6.98 3.75 -13.14
C GLU A 50 8.34 3.35 -12.58
N ASP A 51 8.96 4.22 -11.77
CA ASP A 51 10.26 3.95 -11.14
C ASP A 51 10.16 2.82 -10.11
N LEU A 52 9.11 2.81 -9.29
CA LEU A 52 8.88 1.79 -8.27
C LEU A 52 8.67 0.42 -8.92
N LYS A 53 7.81 0.34 -9.94
CA LYS A 53 7.61 -0.89 -10.72
C LYS A 53 8.92 -1.36 -11.32
N TYR A 54 9.68 -0.46 -11.95
CA TYR A 54 10.98 -0.79 -12.54
C TYR A 54 11.98 -1.29 -11.49
N PHE A 55 12.13 -0.59 -10.36
CA PHE A 55 13.07 -0.96 -9.30
C PHE A 55 12.68 -2.23 -8.58
N LEU A 56 11.39 -2.45 -8.28
CA LEU A 56 10.92 -3.72 -7.70
C LEU A 56 11.31 -4.91 -8.59
N GLN A 57 11.10 -4.78 -9.90
CA GLN A 57 11.47 -5.81 -10.85
C GLN A 57 13.00 -5.97 -10.95
N LYS A 58 13.75 -4.87 -11.05
CA LYS A 58 15.20 -4.90 -11.33
C LYS A 58 16.05 -5.23 -10.12
N VAL A 59 15.69 -4.72 -8.95
CA VAL A 59 16.47 -4.87 -7.71
C VAL A 59 16.04 -6.13 -6.97
N ALA A 60 14.75 -6.48 -7.00
CA ALA A 60 14.20 -7.52 -6.14
C ALA A 60 13.45 -8.65 -6.88
N GLY A 61 13.21 -8.53 -8.19
CA GLY A 61 12.39 -9.50 -8.93
C GLY A 61 10.94 -9.56 -8.44
N ILE A 62 10.45 -8.46 -7.86
CA ILE A 62 9.12 -8.37 -7.23
C ILE A 62 8.11 -7.80 -8.22
N GLU A 63 6.96 -8.46 -8.31
CA GLU A 63 5.84 -7.98 -9.11
C GLU A 63 5.17 -6.74 -8.50
N TYR A 64 4.59 -5.88 -9.34
CA TYR A 64 3.92 -4.68 -8.91
C TYR A 64 2.55 -4.56 -9.57
N ILE A 65 1.52 -4.34 -8.75
CA ILE A 65 0.17 -4.00 -9.20
C ILE A 65 -0.34 -2.77 -8.45
N HIS A 66 -1.03 -1.89 -9.15
CA HIS A 66 -1.69 -0.72 -8.57
C HIS A 66 -3.20 -0.95 -8.60
N ILE A 67 -3.83 -1.01 -7.42
CA ILE A 67 -5.26 -1.28 -7.28
C ILE A 67 -5.93 -0.06 -6.64
N LEU A 68 -6.61 0.74 -7.47
CA LEU A 68 -7.32 1.93 -7.02
C LEU A 68 -8.57 1.61 -6.18
N ASP A 69 -9.16 0.43 -6.37
CA ASP A 69 -10.32 -0.02 -5.59
C ASP A 69 -9.99 -0.23 -4.09
N LEU A 70 -8.70 -0.35 -3.77
CA LEU A 70 -8.19 -0.44 -2.40
C LEU A 70 -7.64 0.91 -1.89
N ALA A 71 -7.74 1.96 -2.69
CA ALA A 71 -7.32 3.32 -2.33
C ALA A 71 -8.47 4.09 -1.66
N PRO A 72 -8.19 5.08 -0.80
CA PRO A 72 -9.23 5.95 -0.29
C PRO A 72 -9.83 6.77 -1.43
N SER A 73 -11.11 7.10 -1.33
CA SER A 73 -11.72 8.07 -2.24
C SER A 73 -11.08 9.46 -2.06
N LYS A 74 -11.14 10.27 -3.12
CA LYS A 74 -10.51 11.59 -3.13
C LYS A 74 -11.09 12.52 -2.06
N ASP A 75 -12.39 12.49 -1.84
CA ASP A 75 -13.10 13.28 -0.84
C ASP A 75 -12.67 12.92 0.59
N ILE A 76 -12.65 11.63 0.93
CA ILE A 76 -12.22 11.15 2.27
C ILE A 76 -10.77 11.57 2.54
N LEU A 77 -9.88 11.39 1.55
CA LEU A 77 -8.48 11.79 1.67
C LEU A 77 -8.31 13.31 1.79
N ASP A 78 -9.04 14.08 0.99
CA ASP A 78 -8.98 15.55 1.01
C ASP A 78 -9.50 16.12 2.33
N ASP A 79 -10.59 15.57 2.88
CA ASP A 79 -11.15 15.98 4.17
C ASP A 79 -10.19 15.73 5.33
N TYR A 80 -9.52 14.56 5.33
CA TYR A 80 -8.51 14.24 6.35
C TYR A 80 -7.29 15.15 6.24
N LYS A 81 -6.75 15.36 5.03
CA LYS A 81 -5.60 16.26 4.81
C LYS A 81 -5.89 17.70 5.23
N LYS A 82 -7.12 18.17 5.00
CA LYS A 82 -7.58 19.51 5.39
C LYS A 82 -8.01 19.60 6.85
N LYS A 83 -7.79 18.54 7.64
CA LYS A 83 -8.14 18.44 9.07
C LYS A 83 -9.64 18.69 9.35
N ARG A 84 -10.51 18.43 8.37
CA ARG A 84 -11.98 18.52 8.53
C ARG A 84 -12.53 17.32 9.28
N ILE A 85 -11.86 16.17 9.16
CA ILE A 85 -12.15 14.94 9.88
C ILE A 85 -10.90 14.44 10.61
N ASN A 86 -11.10 13.69 11.70
CA ASN A 86 -10.02 13.04 12.44
C ASN A 86 -9.71 11.63 11.88
N TRP A 87 -8.68 10.98 12.41
CA TRP A 87 -8.27 9.63 12.00
C TRP A 87 -9.39 8.60 12.15
N ALA A 88 -10.10 8.59 13.27
CA ALA A 88 -11.18 7.63 13.53
C ALA A 88 -12.30 7.72 12.47
N THR A 89 -12.69 8.94 12.10
CA THR A 89 -13.70 9.19 11.06
C THR A 89 -13.18 8.79 9.68
N TYR A 90 -11.91 9.06 9.39
CA TYR A 90 -11.28 8.64 8.14
C TYR A 90 -11.27 7.12 8.00
N GLU A 91 -10.85 6.39 9.04
CA GLU A 91 -10.80 4.93 9.08
C GLU A 91 -12.20 4.31 8.89
N GLU A 92 -13.21 4.84 9.59
CA GLU A 92 -14.58 4.39 9.44
C GLU A 92 -15.09 4.53 8.00
N ARG A 93 -14.96 5.74 7.42
CA ARG A 93 -15.41 5.99 6.04
C ARG A 93 -14.63 5.17 5.02
N PHE A 94 -13.33 4.98 5.23
CA PHE A 94 -12.49 4.15 4.37
C PHE A 94 -12.95 2.67 4.40
N ASN A 95 -13.23 2.13 5.59
CA ASN A 95 -13.69 0.75 5.74
C ASN A 95 -15.06 0.50 5.07
N GLN A 96 -15.92 1.54 5.02
CA GLN A 96 -17.20 1.47 4.30
C GLN A 96 -17.01 1.35 2.77
N LEU A 97 -15.93 1.89 2.20
CA LEU A 97 -15.60 1.71 0.78
C LEU A 97 -15.30 0.24 0.48
N GLY A 98 -14.45 -0.40 1.30
CA GLY A 98 -14.07 -1.80 1.14
C GLY A 98 -15.24 -2.77 1.26
N ALA A 99 -16.17 -2.50 2.20
CA ALA A 99 -17.38 -3.31 2.39
C ALA A 99 -18.36 -3.26 1.21
N SER A 100 -18.29 -2.19 0.41
CA SER A 100 -19.13 -1.99 -0.78
C SER A 100 -18.58 -2.73 -2.01
N THR A 101 -17.26 -2.90 -2.08
CA THR A 101 -16.54 -3.42 -3.26
C THR A 101 -16.14 -4.90 -3.12
N PHE A 102 -15.82 -5.34 -1.90
CA PHE A 102 -15.47 -6.73 -1.60
C PHE A 102 -16.36 -7.24 -0.45
N GLY A 103 -17.21 -8.23 -0.76
CA GLY A 103 -18.00 -8.91 0.27
C GLY A 103 -17.10 -9.38 1.41
N ARG A 104 -17.48 -9.04 2.66
CA ARG A 104 -16.69 -9.33 3.88
C ARG A 104 -16.29 -10.79 3.95
N ASN A 105 -15.06 -11.09 3.54
CA ASN A 105 -14.35 -12.31 3.89
C ASN A 105 -12.87 -12.11 3.63
N THR A 106 -12.14 -11.65 4.65
CA THR A 106 -10.81 -12.15 5.01
C THR A 106 -10.36 -11.48 6.30
N GLN A 107 -10.38 -12.23 7.40
CA GLN A 107 -9.64 -11.89 8.61
C GLN A 107 -8.22 -12.43 8.41
N THR A 108 -7.42 -11.75 7.59
CA THR A 108 -5.99 -12.06 7.48
C THR A 108 -5.24 -10.95 8.20
N ALA A 109 -4.71 -11.24 9.38
CA ALA A 109 -3.90 -10.29 10.12
C ALA A 109 -2.64 -9.96 9.31
N SER A 110 -2.53 -8.73 8.81
CA SER A 110 -1.32 -8.26 8.13
C SER A 110 -0.26 -7.87 9.16
N LYS A 111 0.99 -8.27 8.97
CA LYS A 111 2.11 -7.84 9.82
C LYS A 111 2.84 -6.64 9.20
N PRO A 112 3.13 -5.57 9.95
CA PRO A 112 3.94 -4.49 9.41
C PRO A 112 5.39 -4.96 9.21
N LEU A 113 5.95 -4.66 8.04
CA LEU A 113 7.38 -4.76 7.77
C LEU A 113 8.06 -3.54 8.38
N ARG A 114 8.95 -3.79 9.35
CA ARG A 114 9.79 -2.76 9.98
C ARG A 114 11.12 -2.66 9.26
#